data_AF-A0AA90P2K7-F1
#
_entry.id   AF-A0AA90P2K7-F1
#
_cell.length_a   1.000
_cell.length_b   1.000
_cell.length_c   1.000
_cell.angle_alpha   90.00
_cell.angle_beta   90.00
_cell.angle_gamma   90.00
#
_symmetry.space_group_name_H-M   'P 1'
#
loop_
_entity.id
_entity.type
_entity.pdbx_description
1 polymer ?
#
loop_
_entity_poly.entity_id
_entity_poly.type
_entity_poly.pdbx_seq_one_letter_code
_entity_poly.pdbx_strand_id
1 'polypeptide(L)'
;MKKISLILLIVCISITFLLNFTMPEFAGKMKDNISSMNILYSYSVTKSFSEQNQDTVEMASVPSGKTETRSVDFRNGVKLEATPLNIKSVVKESLNKPQNYKSKEKLTGPEKGFSYRKYYLTKNYDKGRYTVIRTNKITGKEKVYAGTYYEPSSQDPIVKWSRDEK
;
A
#
# COMPACT_ATOMS: atom_id res chain seq x y z
N MET A 1 -30.94 23.03 16.19
CA MET A 1 -29.54 23.15 15.72
C MET A 1 -28.67 23.54 16.92
N LYS A 2 -27.75 22.68 17.38
CA LYS A 2 -26.88 22.99 18.54
C LYS A 2 -25.80 24.00 18.10
N LYS A 3 -25.83 25.21 18.66
CA LYS A 3 -24.81 26.25 18.42
C LYS A 3 -23.53 25.86 19.18
N ILE A 4 -22.47 25.58 18.44
CA ILE A 4 -21.14 25.41 19.04
C ILE A 4 -20.69 26.79 19.52
N SER A 5 -20.37 26.91 20.80
CA SER A 5 -19.86 28.16 21.37
C SER A 5 -18.59 28.58 20.64
N LEU A 6 -18.51 29.85 20.25
CA LEU A 6 -17.34 30.43 19.56
C LEU A 6 -16.04 30.19 20.36
N ILE A 7 -16.15 30.19 21.69
CA ILE A 7 -15.06 29.89 22.62
C ILE A 7 -14.54 28.46 22.43
N LEU A 8 -15.45 27.50 22.28
CA LEU A 8 -15.09 26.09 22.06
C LEU A 8 -14.37 25.91 20.72
N LEU A 9 -14.84 26.62 19.68
CA LEU A 9 -14.20 26.62 18.36
C LEU A 9 -12.76 27.15 18.43
N ILE A 10 -12.55 28.28 19.13
CA ILE A 10 -11.24 28.89 19.30
C ILE A 10 -10.30 27.94 20.07
N VAL A 11 -10.77 27.32 21.14
CA VAL A 11 -9.99 26.34 21.92
C VAL A 11 -9.55 25.15 21.05
N CYS A 12 -10.44 24.60 20.24
CA CYS A 12 -10.09 23.49 19.32
C CYS A 12 -9.04 23.90 18.28
N ILE A 13 -9.15 25.10 17.70
CA ILE A 13 -8.17 25.61 16.73
C ILE A 13 -6.80 25.81 17.40
N SER A 14 -6.77 26.40 18.60
CA SER A 14 -5.52 26.62 19.35
C SER A 14 -4.82 25.32 19.74
N ILE A 15 -5.57 24.30 20.17
CA ILE A 15 -5.02 22.97 20.48
C ILE A 15 -4.46 22.33 19.21
N THR A 16 -5.16 22.44 18.09
CA THR A 16 -4.70 21.90 16.81
C THR A 16 -3.41 22.58 16.35
N PHE A 17 -3.30 23.90 16.54
CA PHE A 17 -2.08 24.65 16.23
C PHE A 17 -0.92 24.24 17.13
N LEU A 18 -1.16 24.09 18.44
CA LEU A 18 -0.15 23.66 19.41
C LEU A 18 0.38 22.25 19.09
N LEU A 19 -0.50 21.31 18.74
CA LEU A 19 -0.13 19.95 18.34
C LEU A 19 0.73 19.90 17.06
N ASN A 20 0.54 20.84 16.13
CA ASN A 20 1.39 20.96 14.93
C ASN A 20 2.84 21.35 15.26
N PHE A 21 3.06 22.10 16.36
CA PHE A 21 4.40 22.50 16.80
C PHE A 21 5.06 21.49 17.74
N THR A 22 4.30 20.90 18.67
CA THR A 22 4.85 20.02 19.71
C THR A 22 5.01 18.57 19.26
N MET A 23 4.15 18.12 18.34
CA MET A 23 4.16 16.75 17.82
C MET A 23 3.91 16.75 16.30
N PRO A 24 4.86 17.29 15.50
CA PRO A 24 4.70 17.41 14.05
C PRO A 24 4.45 16.05 13.38
N GLU A 25 5.00 14.96 13.92
CA GLU A 25 4.70 13.60 13.44
C GLU A 25 3.26 13.16 13.71
N PHE A 26 2.66 13.55 14.83
CA PHE A 26 1.28 13.19 15.19
C PHE A 26 0.27 14.03 14.40
N ALA A 27 0.55 15.33 14.22
CA ALA A 27 -0.24 16.20 13.36
C ALA A 27 -0.16 15.80 11.88
N GLY A 28 1.03 15.39 11.41
CA GLY A 28 1.22 14.77 10.10
C GLY A 28 0.40 13.48 9.94
N LYS A 29 0.37 12.62 10.97
CA LYS A 29 -0.47 11.41 11.00
C LYS A 29 -1.98 11.70 11.02
N MET A 30 -2.43 12.81 11.62
CA MET A 30 -3.84 13.22 11.61
C MET A 30 -4.31 13.78 10.26
N LYS A 31 -3.41 14.46 9.53
CA LYS A 31 -3.72 15.08 8.22
C LYS A 31 -4.14 14.05 7.16
N ASP A 32 -3.66 12.81 7.29
CA ASP A 32 -4.02 11.67 6.43
C ASP A 32 -4.99 10.67 7.10
N ASN A 33 -5.52 10.99 8.29
CA ASN A 33 -6.34 10.06 9.07
C ASN A 33 -7.81 10.11 8.63
N ILE A 34 -8.33 8.95 8.22
CA ILE A 34 -9.73 8.77 7.78
C ILE A 34 -10.74 9.13 8.86
N SER A 35 -10.38 8.99 10.13
CA SER A 35 -11.23 9.40 11.25
C SER A 35 -11.57 10.88 11.22
N SER A 36 -10.65 11.76 10.79
CA SER A 36 -10.94 13.21 10.67
C SER A 36 -11.80 13.50 9.43
N MET A 37 -11.55 12.77 8.33
CA MET A 37 -12.30 12.88 7.08
C MET A 37 -13.75 12.40 7.21
N ASN A 38 -14.00 11.42 8.08
CA ASN A 38 -15.30 10.82 8.34
C ASN A 38 -16.21 11.68 9.23
N ILE A 39 -15.73 12.77 9.81
CA ILE A 39 -16.55 13.66 10.65
C ILE A 39 -17.64 14.33 9.79
N LEU A 40 -17.25 14.91 8.66
CA LEU A 40 -18.14 15.69 7.79
C LEU A 40 -18.65 14.89 6.57
N TYR A 41 -17.92 13.86 6.17
CA TYR A 41 -18.20 13.12 4.94
C TYR A 41 -18.40 11.64 5.20
N SER A 42 -19.26 11.00 4.42
CA SER A 42 -19.25 9.55 4.22
C SER A 42 -18.59 9.24 2.87
N TYR A 43 -18.00 8.06 2.79
CA TYR A 43 -17.34 7.59 1.58
C TYR A 43 -17.87 6.21 1.21
N SER A 44 -18.19 6.00 -0.05
CA SER A 44 -18.42 4.70 -0.64
C SER A 44 -17.33 4.44 -1.67
N VAL A 45 -16.68 3.28 -1.60
CA VAL A 45 -15.59 2.90 -2.50
C VAL A 45 -16.00 1.66 -3.28
N THR A 46 -15.84 1.72 -4.59
CA THR A 46 -16.04 0.58 -5.49
C THR A 46 -14.76 0.36 -6.28
N LYS A 47 -14.38 -0.91 -6.46
CA LYS A 47 -13.20 -1.30 -7.24
C LYS A 47 -13.63 -2.22 -8.37
N SER A 48 -12.94 -2.11 -9.51
CA SER A 48 -13.01 -3.09 -10.59
C SER A 48 -11.61 -3.51 -11.01
N PHE A 49 -11.37 -4.82 -10.98
CA PHE A 49 -10.14 -5.41 -11.49
C PHE A 49 -10.03 -5.19 -13.00
N SER A 50 -8.80 -5.05 -13.50
CA SER A 50 -8.54 -4.91 -14.93
C SER A 50 -7.51 -5.92 -15.41
N GLU A 51 -6.35 -6.01 -14.77
CA GLU A 51 -5.27 -6.91 -15.17
C GLU A 51 -4.35 -7.24 -13.99
N GLN A 52 -3.60 -8.34 -14.12
CA GLN A 52 -2.53 -8.68 -13.19
C GLN A 52 -1.18 -8.36 -13.84
N ASN A 53 -0.34 -7.63 -13.09
CA ASN A 53 1.02 -7.30 -13.46
C ASN A 53 2.01 -8.07 -12.59
N GLN A 54 3.21 -8.31 -13.13
CA GLN A 54 4.27 -9.05 -12.46
C GLN A 54 5.58 -8.26 -12.49
N ASP A 55 6.30 -8.23 -11.36
CA ASP A 55 7.64 -7.68 -11.23
C ASP A 55 8.58 -8.76 -10.69
N THR A 56 9.50 -9.24 -11.52
CA THR A 56 10.45 -10.30 -11.16
C THR A 56 11.82 -9.71 -10.87
N VAL A 57 12.38 -10.06 -9.72
CA VAL A 57 13.72 -9.66 -9.28
C VAL A 57 14.59 -10.90 -9.12
N GLU A 58 15.80 -10.88 -9.68
CA GLU A 58 16.81 -11.89 -9.38
C GLU A 58 17.29 -11.72 -7.93
N MET A 59 17.14 -12.76 -7.14
CA MET A 59 17.55 -12.80 -5.75
C MET A 59 18.97 -13.29 -5.57
N ALA A 60 19.45 -14.26 -6.35
CA ALA A 60 20.81 -14.81 -6.22
C ALA A 60 21.17 -15.69 -7.42
N SER A 61 22.46 -15.92 -7.61
CA SER A 61 22.99 -16.94 -8.51
C SER A 61 24.03 -17.77 -7.75
N VAL A 62 23.72 -19.04 -7.47
CA VAL A 62 24.57 -19.92 -6.65
C VAL A 62 25.29 -20.93 -7.55
N PRO A 63 26.64 -20.96 -7.57
CA PRO A 63 27.41 -21.90 -8.39
C PRO A 63 27.19 -23.37 -8.02
N SER A 64 27.43 -24.27 -8.98
CA SER A 64 27.32 -25.73 -8.77
C SER A 64 28.09 -26.22 -7.55
N GLY A 65 27.43 -27.07 -6.74
CA GLY A 65 27.97 -27.62 -5.51
C GLY A 65 28.26 -26.60 -4.40
N LYS A 66 27.88 -25.33 -4.58
CA LYS A 66 28.00 -24.29 -3.55
C LYS A 66 26.69 -24.08 -2.82
N THR A 67 26.80 -23.47 -1.65
CA THR A 67 25.66 -23.07 -0.84
C THR A 67 25.94 -21.69 -0.29
N GLU A 68 24.94 -20.83 -0.36
CA GLU A 68 24.99 -19.47 0.13
C GLU A 68 23.82 -19.23 1.08
N THR A 69 24.00 -18.36 2.06
CA THR A 69 22.91 -17.88 2.91
C THR A 69 22.66 -16.43 2.59
N ARG A 70 21.44 -16.11 2.18
CA ARG A 70 21.08 -14.74 1.79
C ARG A 70 19.89 -14.24 2.59
N SER A 71 20.02 -13.01 3.06
CA SER A 71 18.90 -12.26 3.64
C SER A 71 18.25 -11.44 2.54
N VAL A 72 16.93 -11.55 2.44
CA VAL A 72 16.11 -10.83 1.48
C VAL A 72 15.00 -10.08 2.22
N ASP A 73 14.83 -8.81 1.87
CA ASP A 73 13.79 -7.93 2.39
C ASP A 73 13.11 -7.24 1.21
N PHE A 74 11.90 -7.68 0.89
CA PHE A 74 11.09 -7.16 -0.20
C PHE A 74 9.74 -6.70 0.32
N ARG A 75 9.23 -5.61 -0.25
CA ARG A 75 7.89 -5.09 0.03
C ARG A 75 7.09 -5.02 -1.26
N ASN A 76 5.97 -5.72 -1.29
CA ASN A 76 4.93 -5.55 -2.29
C ASN A 76 3.90 -4.54 -1.73
N GLY A 77 3.90 -3.33 -2.28
CA GLY A 77 3.13 -2.19 -1.76
C GLY A 77 1.92 -1.82 -2.62
N VAL A 78 1.11 -0.93 -2.06
CA VAL A 78 -0.02 -0.30 -2.78
C VAL A 78 0.46 0.96 -3.48
N LYS A 79 0.07 1.13 -4.75
CA LYS A 79 0.27 2.35 -5.54
C LYS A 79 -1.07 2.92 -6.00
N LEU A 80 -1.19 4.23 -5.96
CA LEU A 80 -2.34 4.98 -6.44
C LEU A 80 -1.87 6.04 -7.44
N GLU A 81 -2.58 6.18 -8.56
CA GLU A 81 -2.23 7.14 -9.61
C GLU A 81 -3.22 8.30 -9.64
N ALA A 82 -2.68 9.53 -9.64
CA ALA A 82 -3.44 10.77 -9.69
C ALA A 82 -4.56 10.92 -8.64
N THR A 83 -4.50 10.17 -7.53
CA THR A 83 -5.51 10.22 -6.47
C THR A 83 -5.36 11.48 -5.60
N PRO A 84 -6.42 12.32 -5.48
CA PRO A 84 -6.42 13.48 -4.60
C PRO A 84 -6.14 13.11 -3.14
N LEU A 85 -5.36 13.95 -2.43
CA LEU A 85 -4.98 13.70 -1.04
C LEU A 85 -6.19 13.49 -0.11
N ASN A 86 -7.27 14.24 -0.35
CA ASN A 86 -8.51 14.20 0.43
C ASN A 86 -9.38 12.95 0.22
N ILE A 87 -8.92 11.95 -0.55
CA ILE A 87 -9.53 10.61 -0.61
C ILE A 87 -8.48 9.49 -0.57
N LYS A 88 -7.19 9.83 -0.55
CA LYS A 88 -6.09 8.88 -0.74
C LYS A 88 -6.06 7.81 0.34
N SER A 89 -6.28 8.20 1.59
CA SER A 89 -6.33 7.28 2.72
C SER A 89 -7.52 6.34 2.61
N VAL A 90 -8.72 6.87 2.34
CA VAL A 90 -9.96 6.09 2.15
C VAL A 90 -9.79 5.02 1.08
N VAL A 91 -9.20 5.37 -0.07
CA VAL A 91 -8.92 4.39 -1.12
C VAL A 91 -7.92 3.35 -0.62
N LYS A 92 -6.81 3.75 0.02
CA LYS A 92 -5.81 2.80 0.54
C LYS A 92 -6.38 1.77 1.52
N GLU A 93 -7.34 2.15 2.37
CA GLU A 93 -7.98 1.21 3.29
C GLU A 93 -8.85 0.15 2.59
N SER A 94 -9.39 0.48 1.41
CA SER A 94 -10.15 -0.47 0.59
C SER A 94 -9.29 -1.45 -0.22
N LEU A 95 -7.96 -1.27 -0.19
CA LEU A 95 -7.02 -2.06 -0.95
C LEU A 95 -6.38 -3.17 -0.12
N ASN A 96 -5.88 -4.20 -0.80
CA ASN A 96 -5.12 -5.28 -0.17
C ASN A 96 -3.92 -4.70 0.57
N LYS A 97 -3.69 -5.23 1.78
CA LYS A 97 -2.62 -4.74 2.64
C LYS A 97 -1.25 -5.00 1.97
N PRO A 98 -0.29 -4.07 2.11
CA PRO A 98 1.08 -4.32 1.68
C PRO A 98 1.62 -5.62 2.26
N GLN A 99 2.29 -6.40 1.42
CA GLN A 99 2.93 -7.66 1.82
C GLN A 99 4.42 -7.46 1.96
N ASN A 100 4.95 -7.77 3.14
CA ASN A 100 6.38 -7.77 3.40
C ASN A 100 6.87 -9.21 3.35
N TYR A 101 7.97 -9.42 2.65
CA TYR A 101 8.67 -10.70 2.63
C TYR A 101 10.08 -10.48 3.16
N LYS A 102 10.33 -11.07 4.33
CA LYS A 102 11.63 -11.07 4.99
C LYS A 102 12.01 -12.51 5.25
N SER A 103 13.11 -12.96 4.67
CA SER A 103 13.58 -14.32 4.85
C SER A 103 15.10 -14.36 4.84
N LYS A 104 15.64 -15.31 5.60
CA LYS A 104 17.05 -15.70 5.55
C LYS A 104 17.09 -17.11 4.98
N GLU A 105 17.40 -17.22 3.70
CA GLU A 105 17.31 -18.50 2.96
C GLU A 105 18.69 -19.08 2.73
N LYS A 106 18.80 -20.40 2.94
CA LYS A 106 19.94 -21.20 2.52
C LYS A 106 19.66 -21.66 1.08
N LEU A 107 20.41 -21.12 0.13
CA LEU A 107 20.28 -21.36 -1.29
C LEU A 107 21.41 -22.26 -1.75
N THR A 108 21.10 -23.26 -2.57
CA THR A 108 22.06 -24.29 -2.99
C THR A 108 22.12 -24.35 -4.50
N GLY A 109 23.35 -24.31 -5.03
CA GLY A 109 23.60 -24.47 -6.45
C GLY A 109 23.10 -25.81 -7.00
N PRO A 110 23.10 -25.96 -8.32
CA PRO A 110 22.58 -27.15 -8.97
C PRO A 110 23.53 -28.33 -8.79
N GLU A 111 23.02 -29.52 -9.10
CA GLU A 111 23.82 -30.74 -9.22
C GLU A 111 24.81 -30.64 -10.41
N LYS A 112 25.69 -31.64 -10.53
CA LYS A 112 26.66 -31.70 -11.64
C LYS A 112 25.92 -31.67 -12.99
N GLY A 113 26.41 -30.86 -13.93
CA GLY A 113 25.83 -30.70 -15.27
C GLY A 113 25.27 -29.32 -15.57
N PHE A 114 25.21 -28.43 -14.58
CA PHE A 114 24.84 -27.01 -14.69
C PHE A 114 25.89 -26.15 -14.00
N SER A 115 26.09 -24.90 -14.45
CA SER A 115 27.09 -23.99 -13.87
C SER A 115 26.58 -23.28 -12.63
N TYR A 116 25.32 -22.83 -12.63
CA TYR A 116 24.72 -22.09 -11.52
C TYR A 116 23.19 -22.25 -11.46
N ARG A 117 22.60 -21.98 -10.29
CA ARG A 117 21.15 -21.90 -10.07
C ARG A 117 20.80 -20.46 -9.74
N LYS A 118 19.99 -19.84 -10.59
CA LYS A 118 19.43 -18.51 -10.35
C LYS A 118 18.14 -18.64 -9.56
N TYR A 119 17.98 -17.77 -8.56
CA TYR A 119 16.80 -17.66 -7.72
C TYR A 119 16.11 -16.34 -8.01
N TYR A 120 14.79 -16.38 -8.14
CA TYR A 120 13.97 -15.22 -8.48
C TYR A 120 12.79 -15.08 -7.52
N LEU A 121 12.34 -13.84 -7.36
CA LEU A 121 11.13 -13.49 -6.65
C LEU A 121 10.26 -12.63 -7.56
N THR A 122 9.04 -13.09 -7.79
CA THR A 122 8.04 -12.39 -8.60
C THR A 122 6.99 -11.80 -7.66
N LYS A 123 6.77 -10.49 -7.75
CA LYS A 123 5.73 -9.77 -7.04
C LYS A 123 4.54 -9.62 -7.98
N ASN A 124 3.40 -10.16 -7.59
CA ASN A 124 2.17 -10.05 -8.36
C ASN A 124 1.32 -8.89 -7.84
N TYR A 125 0.82 -8.08 -8.76
CA TYR A 125 0.00 -6.91 -8.47
C TYR A 125 -1.29 -6.98 -9.26
N ASP A 126 -2.41 -6.76 -8.59
CA ASP A 126 -3.68 -6.56 -9.25
C ASP A 126 -3.84 -5.07 -9.54
N LYS A 127 -4.04 -4.74 -10.81
CA LYS A 127 -4.32 -3.38 -11.28
C LYS A 127 -5.81 -3.27 -11.57
N GLY A 128 -6.38 -2.14 -11.22
CA GLY A 128 -7.78 -1.87 -11.48
C GLY A 128 -8.14 -0.41 -11.39
N ARG A 129 -9.44 -0.16 -11.52
CA ARG A 129 -10.06 1.16 -11.41
C ARG A 129 -10.79 1.24 -10.07
N TYR A 130 -10.74 2.39 -9.43
CA TYR A 130 -11.57 2.68 -8.27
C TYR A 130 -12.50 3.86 -8.56
N THR A 131 -13.65 3.86 -7.89
CA THR A 131 -14.56 4.99 -7.79
C THR A 131 -14.82 5.27 -6.32
N VAL A 132 -14.75 6.53 -5.91
CA VAL A 132 -15.14 7.00 -4.57
C VAL A 132 -16.27 7.99 -4.70
N ILE A 133 -17.39 7.70 -4.05
CA ILE A 133 -18.48 8.65 -3.84
C ILE A 133 -18.30 9.24 -2.45
N ARG A 134 -18.03 10.55 -2.39
CA ARG A 134 -17.95 11.30 -1.13
C ARG A 134 -19.23 12.10 -0.94
N THR A 135 -19.97 11.81 0.11
CA THR A 135 -21.25 12.47 0.43
C THR A 135 -21.07 13.35 1.66
N ASN A 136 -21.44 14.63 1.56
CA ASN A 136 -21.45 15.54 2.70
C ASN A 136 -22.64 15.20 3.61
N LYS A 137 -22.36 14.83 4.86
CA LYS A 137 -23.39 14.36 5.80
C LYS A 137 -24.44 15.41 6.18
N ILE A 138 -24.14 16.70 6.00
CA ILE A 138 -25.03 17.81 6.36
C ILE A 138 -25.91 18.21 5.18
N THR A 139 -25.32 18.30 3.99
CA THR A 139 -25.99 18.84 2.79
C THR A 139 -26.47 17.76 1.83
N GLY A 140 -26.06 16.51 2.02
CA GLY A 140 -26.32 15.41 1.09
C GLY A 140 -25.57 15.51 -0.24
N LYS A 141 -24.81 16.59 -0.48
CA LYS A 141 -24.11 16.79 -1.75
C LYS A 141 -23.01 15.75 -1.95
N GLU A 142 -22.96 15.18 -3.15
CA GLU A 142 -22.00 14.18 -3.54
C GLU A 142 -20.88 14.75 -4.41
N LYS A 143 -19.70 14.16 -4.30
CA LYS A 143 -18.60 14.35 -5.23
C LYS A 143 -17.97 13.01 -5.56
N VAL A 144 -17.85 12.74 -6.85
CA VAL A 144 -17.29 11.49 -7.37
C VAL A 144 -15.82 11.69 -7.72
N TYR A 145 -15.02 10.69 -7.37
CA TYR A 145 -13.62 10.58 -7.76
C TYR A 145 -13.40 9.23 -8.41
N ALA A 146 -12.56 9.19 -9.43
CA ALA A 146 -12.15 7.94 -10.06
C ALA A 146 -10.64 7.95 -10.27
N GLY A 147 -10.04 6.77 -10.30
CA GLY A 147 -8.61 6.63 -10.58
C GLY A 147 -8.19 5.18 -10.74
N THR A 148 -6.87 4.99 -10.77
CA THR A 148 -6.25 3.67 -10.95
C THR A 148 -5.53 3.27 -9.67
N TYR A 149 -5.68 2.00 -9.30
CA TYR A 149 -4.95 1.40 -8.18
C TYR A 149 -4.07 0.25 -8.65
N TYR A 150 -3.05 -0.03 -7.84
CA TYR A 150 -2.26 -1.25 -7.87
C TYR A 150 -2.18 -1.75 -6.43
N GLU A 151 -2.54 -3.01 -6.21
CA GLU A 151 -2.49 -3.65 -4.91
C GLU A 151 -1.82 -5.03 -5.03
N PRO A 152 -1.19 -5.55 -3.95
CA PRO A 152 -0.70 -6.92 -3.96
C PRO A 152 -1.82 -7.90 -4.31
N SER A 153 -1.54 -8.87 -5.17
CA SER A 153 -2.55 -9.87 -5.54
C SER A 153 -3.04 -10.66 -4.32
N SER A 154 -4.33 -10.99 -4.27
CA SER A 154 -4.91 -11.69 -3.11
C SER A 154 -4.54 -13.18 -3.04
N GLN A 155 -4.23 -13.80 -4.17
CA GLN A 155 -3.91 -15.24 -4.22
C GLN A 155 -2.42 -15.47 -3.96
N ASP A 156 -1.56 -14.93 -4.82
CA ASP A 156 -0.12 -15.16 -4.75
C ASP A 156 0.66 -13.84 -4.87
N PRO A 157 0.65 -12.98 -3.84
CA PRO A 157 1.28 -11.65 -3.92
C PRO A 157 2.80 -11.72 -4.15
N ILE A 158 3.43 -12.82 -3.74
CA ILE A 158 4.87 -13.06 -3.86
C ILE A 158 5.11 -14.54 -4.18
N VAL A 159 5.76 -14.82 -5.32
CA VAL A 159 6.10 -16.17 -5.77
C VAL A 159 7.62 -16.31 -5.91
N LYS A 160 8.16 -17.39 -5.36
CA LYS A 160 9.58 -17.73 -5.48
C LYS A 160 9.76 -18.84 -6.49
N TRP A 161 10.82 -18.76 -7.29
CA TRP A 161 11.19 -19.82 -8.21
C TRP A 161 12.68 -19.78 -8.50
N SER A 162 13.22 -20.88 -9.04
CA SER A 162 14.62 -20.98 -9.41
C SER A 162 14.78 -21.69 -10.74
N ARG A 163 15.90 -21.43 -11.41
CA ARG A 163 16.25 -22.07 -12.69
C ARG A 163 17.73 -22.44 -12.72
N ASP A 164 18.00 -23.64 -13.19
CA ASP A 164 19.36 -24.14 -13.41
C ASP A 164 19.83 -23.74 -14.81
N GLU A 165 21.06 -23.27 -14.91
CA GLU A 165 21.64 -22.73 -16.13
C GLU A 165 22.99 -23.39 -16.41
N LYS A 166 23.27 -23.62 -17.70
CA LYS A 166 24.49 -24.30 -18.14
C LYS A 166 25.68 -23.37 -18.18
#